data_AF-A0A7C5Q9U0-F1
#
_entry.id   AF-A0A7C5Q9U0-F1
#
_cell.length_a   1.000
_cell.length_b   1.000
_cell.length_c   1.000
_cell.angle_alpha   90.00
_cell.angle_beta   90.00
_cell.angle_gamma   90.00
#
_symmetry.space_group_name_H-M   'P 1'
#
loop_
_entity.id
_entity.type
_entity.pdbx_description
1 polymer ?
#
loop_
_entity_poly.entity_id
_entity_poly.type
_entity_poly.pdbx_seq_one_letter_code
_entity_poly.pdbx_strand_id
1 'polypeptide(L)'
;MNVWSAVKTVMFTGSTLLFFFVIWIYNPFSPHEEYELPEEAEQIINDPKFAAEGRELFKQNCASCHSLRYDGIYIASVAAKPEWSKVEKTQGKPILEEKDGKLVVRGYFVPRDVYEAVAVQDLENLKATFGKVPPDLSTYYLARGPGYLYQFTLDPNKVIPGTSMPRLFMPEYDKEATQKVAKIVAYMRSVSEPSPGEKAKRTLMGMVTIGYFLVMGVLIWIYRKRLLSKMGY
;
A
#
# COMPACT_ATOMS: atom_id res chain seq x y z
N MET A 1 15.94 20.62 42.75
CA MET A 1 16.65 20.82 41.46
C MET A 1 17.15 22.25 41.39
N ASN A 2 18.42 22.45 41.06
CA ASN A 2 18.97 23.77 40.74
C ASN A 2 18.37 24.26 39.39
N VAL A 3 18.09 25.56 39.26
CA VAL A 3 17.62 26.21 38.02
C VAL A 3 18.48 25.85 36.80
N TRP A 4 19.80 25.82 36.96
CA TRP A 4 20.77 25.39 35.93
C TRP A 4 20.57 23.94 35.50
N SER A 5 20.25 23.04 36.43
CA SER A 5 19.92 21.65 36.10
C SER A 5 18.60 21.55 35.33
N ALA A 6 17.60 22.37 35.68
CA ALA A 6 16.34 22.42 34.94
C ALA A 6 16.56 22.91 33.50
N VAL A 7 17.35 23.98 33.32
CA VAL A 7 17.72 24.49 31.99
C VAL A 7 18.43 23.43 31.15
N LYS A 8 19.40 22.71 31.72
CA LYS A 8 20.07 21.59 31.03
C LYS A 8 19.09 20.50 30.62
N THR A 9 18.20 20.06 31.53
CA THR A 9 17.21 19.03 31.23
C THR A 9 16.30 19.44 30.09
N VAL A 10 15.82 20.69 30.07
CA VAL A 10 14.96 21.20 29.00
C VAL A 10 15.73 21.27 27.68
N MET A 11 16.95 21.81 27.67
CA MET A 11 17.73 21.93 26.43
C MET A 11 18.06 20.56 25.82
N PHE A 12 18.55 19.61 26.61
CA PHE A 12 18.90 18.28 26.08
C PHE A 12 17.64 17.49 25.65
N THR A 13 16.57 17.53 26.44
CA THR A 13 15.32 16.86 26.09
C THR A 13 14.69 17.47 24.84
N GLY A 14 14.61 18.80 24.78
CA GLY A 14 14.04 19.52 23.64
C GLY A 14 14.81 19.28 22.35
N SER A 15 16.15 19.37 22.39
CA SER A 15 16.99 19.08 21.23
C SER A 15 16.83 17.63 20.76
N THR A 16 16.75 16.67 21.69
CA THR A 16 16.55 15.25 21.36
C THR A 16 15.17 15.00 20.74
N LEU A 17 14.10 15.58 21.29
CA LEU A 17 12.76 15.46 20.73
C LEU A 17 12.66 16.09 19.34
N LEU A 18 13.27 17.26 19.13
CA LEU A 18 13.33 17.91 17.82
C LEU A 18 14.09 17.04 16.81
N PHE A 19 15.25 16.51 17.20
CA PHE A 19 16.07 15.63 16.37
C PHE A 19 15.28 14.40 15.91
N PHE A 20 14.62 13.70 16.84
CA PHE A 20 13.81 12.53 16.49
C PHE A 20 12.53 12.89 15.72
N PHE A 21 11.91 14.04 16.00
CA PHE A 21 10.77 14.51 15.21
C PHE A 21 11.17 14.72 13.74
N VAL A 22 12.30 15.40 13.50
CA VAL A 22 12.81 15.67 12.16
C VAL A 22 13.18 14.39 11.42
N ILE A 23 13.78 13.41 12.11
CA ILE A 23 14.23 12.17 11.47
C ILE A 23 13.09 11.17 11.25
N TRP A 24 12.13 11.06 12.16
CA TRP A 24 11.11 10.00 12.12
C TRP A 24 9.73 10.43 11.63
N ILE A 25 9.35 11.70 11.81
CA ILE A 25 7.98 12.15 11.51
C ILE A 25 7.97 13.02 10.26
N TYR A 26 8.73 14.11 10.27
CA TYR A 26 8.73 15.05 9.17
C TYR A 26 10.09 15.72 9.02
N ASN A 27 10.78 15.40 7.94
CA ASN A 27 12.02 16.06 7.57
C ASN A 27 11.72 17.22 6.60
N PRO A 28 11.71 18.49 7.06
CA PRO A 28 11.48 19.64 6.18
C PRO A 28 12.61 19.88 5.17
N PHE A 29 13.76 19.23 5.35
CA PHE A 29 14.93 19.39 4.48
C PHE A 29 14.96 18.37 3.33
N SER A 30 14.06 17.39 3.32
CA SER A 30 13.92 16.45 2.21
C SER A 30 12.91 16.99 1.21
N PRO A 31 13.17 16.88 -0.11
CA PRO A 31 12.14 17.13 -1.09
C PRO A 31 11.03 16.08 -0.93
N HIS A 32 9.78 16.55 -0.79
CA HIS A 32 8.58 15.71 -0.82
C HIS A 32 7.80 16.08 -2.07
N GLU A 33 7.63 15.13 -2.98
CA GLU A 33 6.72 15.31 -4.12
C GLU A 33 5.32 14.94 -3.67
N GLU A 34 4.48 15.95 -3.44
CA GLU A 34 3.06 15.76 -3.21
C GLU A 34 2.31 15.87 -4.54
N TYR A 35 1.46 14.87 -4.80
CA TYR A 35 0.64 14.81 -6.00
C TYR A 35 -0.80 15.12 -5.61
N GLU A 36 -1.36 16.15 -6.22
CA GLU A 36 -2.74 16.56 -5.98
C GLU A 36 -3.71 15.41 -6.28
N LEU A 37 -4.61 15.15 -5.35
CA LEU A 37 -5.69 14.18 -5.51
C LEU A 37 -7.02 14.93 -5.39
N PRO A 38 -7.84 14.99 -6.45
CA PRO A 38 -9.17 15.60 -6.38
C PRO A 38 -10.02 14.91 -5.31
N GLU A 39 -10.83 15.68 -4.57
CA GLU A 39 -11.64 15.16 -3.47
C GLU A 39 -12.58 14.02 -3.90
N GLU A 40 -13.19 14.13 -5.09
CA GLU A 40 -14.02 13.08 -5.67
C GLU A 40 -13.23 11.77 -5.88
N ALA A 41 -12.01 11.86 -6.39
CA ALA A 41 -11.14 10.71 -6.60
C ALA A 41 -10.72 10.09 -5.26
N GLU A 42 -10.41 10.92 -4.26
CA GLU A 42 -10.10 10.47 -2.92
C GLU A 42 -11.27 9.72 -2.27
N GLN A 43 -12.50 10.22 -2.41
CA GLN A 43 -13.70 9.54 -1.91
C GLN A 43 -13.88 8.16 -2.57
N ILE A 44 -13.67 8.06 -3.87
CA ILE A 44 -13.73 6.78 -4.60
C ILE A 44 -12.62 5.82 -4.13
N ILE A 45 -11.39 6.29 -3.95
CA ILE A 45 -10.25 5.47 -3.50
C ILE A 45 -10.44 4.99 -2.05
N ASN A 46 -11.14 5.76 -1.22
CA ASN A 46 -11.47 5.43 0.16
C ASN A 46 -12.66 4.50 0.32
N ASP A 47 -13.52 4.37 -0.69
CA ASP A 47 -14.73 3.56 -0.60
C ASP A 47 -14.47 2.11 -1.10
N PRO A 48 -14.56 1.10 -0.23
CA PRO A 48 -14.27 -0.29 -0.58
C PRO A 48 -15.21 -0.86 -1.65
N LYS A 49 -16.40 -0.27 -1.87
CA LYS A 49 -17.35 -0.78 -2.86
C LYS A 49 -16.80 -0.76 -4.29
N PHE A 50 -15.88 0.17 -4.56
CA PHE A 50 -15.31 0.35 -5.90
C PHE A 50 -14.16 -0.62 -6.20
N ALA A 51 -13.65 -1.36 -5.22
CA ALA A 51 -12.53 -2.27 -5.42
C ALA A 51 -12.85 -3.39 -6.42
N ALA A 52 -14.07 -3.93 -6.40
CA ALA A 52 -14.50 -4.97 -7.33
C ALA A 52 -14.59 -4.48 -8.77
N GLU A 53 -15.18 -3.29 -8.98
CA GLU A 53 -15.25 -2.66 -10.30
C GLU A 53 -13.86 -2.25 -10.81
N GLY A 54 -13.04 -1.68 -9.92
CA GLY A 54 -11.65 -1.32 -10.20
C GLY A 54 -10.80 -2.52 -10.62
N ARG A 55 -11.06 -3.70 -10.07
CA ARG A 55 -10.41 -4.95 -10.47
C ARG A 55 -10.71 -5.31 -11.92
N GLU A 56 -11.97 -5.22 -12.34
CA GLU A 56 -12.36 -5.52 -13.72
C GLU A 56 -11.78 -4.47 -14.68
N LEU A 57 -11.80 -3.19 -14.32
CA LEU A 57 -11.14 -2.13 -15.07
C LEU A 57 -9.62 -2.40 -15.21
N PHE A 58 -8.97 -2.86 -14.14
CA PHE A 58 -7.55 -3.22 -14.17
C PHE A 58 -7.27 -4.38 -15.13
N LYS A 59 -8.08 -5.44 -15.11
CA LYS A 59 -7.92 -6.56 -16.04
C LYS A 59 -8.08 -6.14 -17.50
N GLN A 60 -9.04 -5.25 -17.76
CA GLN A 60 -9.35 -4.80 -19.11
C GLN A 60 -8.25 -3.88 -19.67
N ASN A 61 -7.67 -3.01 -18.85
CA ASN A 61 -6.80 -1.93 -19.34
C ASN A 61 -5.32 -2.11 -18.97
N CYS A 62 -5.01 -2.77 -17.85
CA CYS A 62 -3.66 -2.82 -17.29
C CYS A 62 -3.03 -4.21 -17.40
N ALA A 63 -3.82 -5.28 -17.29
CA ALA A 63 -3.31 -6.65 -17.29
C ALA A 63 -2.72 -7.11 -18.64
N SER A 64 -2.85 -6.32 -19.70
CA SER A 64 -2.13 -6.59 -20.96
C SER A 64 -0.62 -6.50 -20.80
N CYS A 65 -0.14 -5.68 -19.86
CA CYS A 65 1.29 -5.39 -19.68
C CYS A 65 1.76 -5.59 -18.23
N HIS A 66 0.88 -5.38 -17.25
CA HIS A 66 1.22 -5.46 -15.83
C HIS A 66 0.68 -6.73 -15.19
N SER A 67 1.43 -7.24 -14.22
CA SER A 67 0.92 -8.21 -13.24
C SER A 67 0.54 -7.49 -11.93
N LEU A 68 -0.40 -8.09 -11.21
CA LEU A 68 -0.75 -7.78 -9.83
C LEU A 68 -0.88 -9.11 -9.09
N ARG A 69 0.27 -9.76 -8.92
CA ARG A 69 0.40 -11.15 -8.47
C ARG A 69 -0.23 -11.42 -7.10
N TYR A 70 -0.22 -10.43 -6.19
CA TYR A 70 -0.81 -10.60 -4.85
C TYR A 70 -2.33 -10.74 -4.85
N ASP A 71 -3.02 -10.37 -5.94
CA ASP A 71 -4.44 -10.67 -6.17
C ASP A 71 -4.64 -11.68 -7.32
N GLY A 72 -3.56 -12.35 -7.73
CA GLY A 72 -3.58 -13.41 -8.74
C GLY A 72 -3.85 -12.90 -10.16
N ILE A 73 -3.57 -11.63 -10.44
CA ILE A 73 -3.64 -11.10 -11.81
C ILE A 73 -2.26 -11.19 -12.43
N TYR A 74 -2.20 -11.83 -13.59
CA TYR A 74 -0.99 -11.95 -14.41
C TYR A 74 -1.23 -11.31 -15.76
N ILE A 75 -0.14 -11.16 -16.51
CA ILE A 75 -0.20 -10.62 -17.87
C ILE A 75 -1.16 -11.48 -18.70
N ALA A 76 -2.05 -10.85 -19.45
CA ALA A 76 -3.16 -11.51 -20.14
C ALA A 76 -2.68 -12.61 -21.08
N SER A 77 -1.55 -12.40 -21.78
CA SER A 77 -0.95 -13.40 -22.66
C SER A 77 -0.42 -14.63 -21.90
N VAL A 78 0.10 -14.43 -20.68
CA VAL A 78 0.52 -15.52 -19.79
C VAL A 78 -0.70 -16.27 -19.26
N ALA A 79 -1.72 -15.54 -18.80
CA ALA A 79 -2.95 -16.11 -18.27
C ALA A 79 -3.74 -16.92 -19.32
N ALA A 80 -3.58 -16.58 -20.60
CA ALA A 80 -4.19 -17.30 -21.72
C ALA A 80 -3.48 -18.62 -22.08
N LYS A 81 -2.29 -18.90 -21.52
CA LYS A 81 -1.55 -20.12 -21.85
C LYS A 81 -2.28 -21.36 -21.31
N PRO A 82 -2.41 -22.46 -22.08
CA PRO A 82 -3.09 -23.68 -21.64
C PRO A 82 -2.50 -24.28 -20.36
N GLU A 83 -1.18 -24.21 -20.20
CA GLU A 83 -0.45 -24.72 -19.05
C GLU A 83 -0.62 -23.85 -17.79
N TRP A 84 -1.04 -22.59 -17.94
CA TRP A 84 -1.12 -21.63 -16.83
C TRP A 84 -2.04 -22.12 -15.71
N SER A 85 -3.21 -22.65 -16.05
CA SER A 85 -4.16 -23.18 -15.06
C SER A 85 -3.56 -24.34 -14.24
N LYS A 86 -2.68 -25.14 -14.83
CA LYS A 86 -1.98 -26.21 -14.12
C LYS A 86 -0.91 -25.63 -13.19
N VAL A 87 -0.16 -24.63 -13.65
CA VAL A 87 0.87 -23.95 -12.85
C VAL A 87 0.23 -23.28 -11.63
N GLU A 88 -0.86 -22.54 -11.81
CA GLU A 88 -1.59 -21.88 -10.72
C GLU A 88 -2.03 -22.87 -9.64
N LYS A 89 -2.58 -24.03 -10.03
CA LYS A 89 -3.08 -25.03 -9.09
C LYS A 89 -1.99 -25.86 -8.41
N THR A 90 -0.83 -26.01 -9.05
CA THR A 90 0.24 -26.90 -8.55
C THR A 90 1.33 -26.15 -7.79
N GLN A 91 1.66 -24.93 -8.24
CA GLN A 91 2.72 -24.10 -7.68
C GLN A 91 2.18 -22.82 -7.00
N GLY A 92 0.93 -22.46 -7.27
CA GLY A 92 0.30 -21.29 -6.68
C GLY A 92 -0.32 -21.56 -5.31
N LYS A 93 -0.33 -20.52 -4.48
CA LYS A 93 -1.07 -20.49 -3.22
C LYS A 93 -2.43 -19.82 -3.45
N PRO A 94 -3.54 -20.40 -2.98
CA PRO A 94 -4.86 -19.81 -3.18
C PRO A 94 -4.96 -18.48 -2.43
N ILE A 95 -5.45 -17.47 -3.13
CA ILE A 95 -5.83 -16.18 -2.57
C ILE A 95 -7.32 -16.28 -2.21
N LEU A 96 -7.60 -16.17 -0.92
CA LEU A 96 -8.94 -16.34 -0.39
C LEU A 96 -9.62 -14.98 -0.25
N GLU A 97 -10.87 -14.94 -0.68
CA GLU A 97 -11.79 -13.84 -0.45
C GLU A 97 -12.96 -14.35 0.38
N GLU A 98 -13.39 -13.55 1.35
CA GLU A 98 -14.62 -13.85 2.08
C GLU A 98 -15.82 -13.32 1.29
N LYS A 99 -16.69 -14.23 0.84
CA LYS A 99 -17.93 -13.91 0.14
C LYS A 99 -19.07 -14.65 0.81
N ASP A 100 -20.08 -13.91 1.26
CA ASP A 100 -21.27 -14.44 1.95
C ASP A 100 -20.93 -15.35 3.16
N GLY A 101 -19.90 -14.97 3.92
CA GLY A 101 -19.42 -15.73 5.09
C GLY A 101 -18.69 -17.04 4.75
N LYS A 102 -18.33 -17.25 3.47
CA LYS A 102 -17.53 -18.38 3.02
C LYS A 102 -16.24 -17.91 2.37
N LEU A 103 -15.15 -18.64 2.60
CA LEU A 103 -13.89 -18.41 1.91
C LEU A 103 -13.96 -19.01 0.51
N VAL A 104 -13.85 -18.16 -0.50
CA VAL A 104 -13.79 -18.54 -1.91
C VAL A 104 -12.42 -18.23 -2.47
N VAL A 105 -11.94 -19.08 -3.38
CA VAL A 105 -10.67 -18.85 -4.08
C VAL A 105 -10.89 -17.80 -5.17
N ARG A 106 -10.30 -16.62 -5.00
CA ARG A 106 -10.36 -15.51 -5.97
C ARG A 106 -9.31 -15.65 -7.08
N GLY A 107 -8.18 -16.25 -6.76
CA GLY A 107 -7.04 -16.45 -7.67
C GLY A 107 -5.91 -17.21 -6.99
N TYR A 108 -4.76 -17.32 -7.66
CA TYR A 108 -3.58 -17.98 -7.11
C TYR A 108 -2.37 -17.05 -7.14
N PHE A 109 -1.68 -16.93 -6.02
CA PHE A 109 -0.37 -16.31 -5.94
C PHE A 109 0.70 -17.33 -6.36
N VAL A 110 1.39 -17.07 -7.45
CA VAL A 110 2.46 -17.89 -8.00
C VAL A 110 3.79 -17.23 -7.62
N PRO A 111 4.75 -17.98 -7.06
CA PRO A 111 6.09 -17.50 -6.80
C PRO A 111 6.73 -16.84 -8.03
N ARG A 112 7.56 -15.82 -7.79
CA ARG A 112 8.09 -14.96 -8.85
C ARG A 112 8.91 -15.73 -9.88
N ASP A 113 9.77 -16.61 -9.41
CA ASP A 113 10.62 -17.50 -10.22
C ASP A 113 9.81 -18.42 -11.12
N VAL A 114 8.74 -19.04 -10.60
CA VAL A 114 7.84 -19.89 -11.37
C VAL A 114 7.10 -19.08 -12.43
N TYR A 115 6.58 -17.90 -12.05
CA TYR A 115 5.90 -17.01 -12.98
C TYR A 115 6.84 -16.54 -14.10
N GLU A 116 8.04 -16.05 -13.76
CA GLU A 116 9.02 -15.57 -14.74
C GLU A 116 9.46 -16.70 -15.68
N ALA A 117 9.60 -17.94 -15.20
CA ALA A 117 9.95 -19.10 -16.03
C ALA A 117 8.87 -19.46 -17.06
N VAL A 118 7.59 -19.28 -16.73
CA VAL A 118 6.48 -19.52 -17.68
C VAL A 118 6.25 -18.32 -18.59
N ALA A 119 6.53 -17.11 -18.09
CA ALA A 119 6.30 -15.86 -18.79
C ALA A 119 7.50 -15.36 -19.60
N VAL A 120 8.63 -16.08 -19.68
CA VAL A 120 9.89 -15.60 -20.28
C VAL A 120 9.67 -14.88 -21.61
N GLN A 121 8.99 -15.52 -22.56
CA GLN A 121 8.76 -14.95 -23.89
C GLN A 121 7.88 -13.69 -23.84
N ASP A 122 6.84 -13.67 -23.01
CA ASP A 122 5.96 -12.52 -22.83
C ASP A 122 6.71 -11.33 -22.25
N LEU A 123 7.55 -11.58 -21.23
CA LEU A 123 8.37 -10.57 -20.59
C LEU A 123 9.45 -10.03 -21.54
N GLU A 124 10.05 -10.89 -22.37
CA GLU A 124 10.99 -10.48 -23.42
C GLU A 124 10.32 -9.61 -24.47
N ASN A 125 9.11 -9.97 -24.94
CA ASN A 125 8.35 -9.17 -25.89
C ASN A 125 8.00 -7.78 -25.32
N LEU A 126 7.57 -7.72 -24.07
CA LEU A 126 7.28 -6.46 -23.38
C LEU A 126 8.56 -5.63 -23.21
N LYS A 127 9.67 -6.26 -22.85
CA LYS A 127 10.98 -5.60 -22.74
C LYS A 127 11.44 -5.07 -24.10
N ALA A 128 11.22 -5.79 -25.19
CA ALA A 128 11.55 -5.33 -26.54
C ALA A 128 10.69 -4.12 -26.94
N THR A 129 9.41 -4.11 -26.54
CA THR A 129 8.46 -3.05 -26.89
C THR A 129 8.69 -1.77 -26.07
N PHE A 130 8.85 -1.90 -24.76
CA PHE A 130 8.90 -0.78 -23.83
C PHE A 130 10.33 -0.47 -23.33
N GLY A 131 11.35 -1.21 -23.79
CA GLY A 131 12.73 -1.14 -23.32
C GLY A 131 12.96 -1.76 -21.93
N LYS A 132 11.90 -1.91 -21.12
CA LYS A 132 11.91 -2.50 -19.79
C LYS A 132 10.65 -3.34 -19.59
N VAL A 133 10.76 -4.38 -18.77
CA VAL A 133 9.60 -5.15 -18.34
C VAL A 133 8.73 -4.27 -17.43
N PRO A 134 7.43 -4.08 -17.72
CA PRO A 134 6.53 -3.35 -16.85
C PRO A 134 6.51 -3.96 -15.43
N PRO A 135 6.62 -3.15 -14.36
CA PRO A 135 6.72 -3.68 -13.00
C PRO A 135 5.41 -4.35 -12.55
N ASP A 136 5.54 -5.31 -11.64
CA ASP A 136 4.43 -5.87 -10.88
C ASP A 136 3.86 -4.80 -9.93
N LEU A 137 2.54 -4.65 -9.94
CA LEU A 137 1.83 -3.57 -9.24
C LEU A 137 1.35 -3.98 -7.84
N SER A 138 1.63 -5.21 -7.42
CA SER A 138 1.16 -5.82 -6.16
C SER A 138 1.37 -4.96 -4.91
N THR A 139 2.48 -4.22 -4.81
CA THR A 139 2.81 -3.37 -3.65
C THR A 139 2.99 -1.90 -4.02
N TYR A 140 2.62 -1.51 -5.24
CA TYR A 140 2.93 -0.18 -5.76
C TYR A 140 2.13 0.93 -5.07
N TYR A 141 0.95 0.59 -4.54
CA TYR A 141 0.16 1.49 -3.70
C TYR A 141 0.94 1.92 -2.45
N LEU A 142 1.59 0.99 -1.75
CA LEU A 142 2.40 1.28 -0.57
C LEU A 142 3.66 2.08 -0.93
N ALA A 143 4.23 1.84 -2.10
CA ALA A 143 5.48 2.46 -2.52
C ALA A 143 5.33 3.90 -3.02
N ARG A 144 4.16 4.26 -3.57
CA ARG A 144 3.94 5.57 -4.23
C ARG A 144 2.80 6.40 -3.66
N GLY A 145 1.83 5.76 -3.00
CA GLY A 145 0.64 6.43 -2.49
C GLY A 145 -0.42 6.75 -3.57
N PRO A 146 -1.62 7.17 -3.13
CA PRO A 146 -2.78 7.35 -4.00
C PRO A 146 -2.65 8.52 -4.98
N GLY A 147 -2.11 9.66 -4.55
CA GLY A 147 -1.96 10.85 -5.40
C GLY A 147 -1.06 10.59 -6.61
N TYR A 148 0.13 10.02 -6.37
CA TYR A 148 1.04 9.64 -7.46
C TYR A 148 0.37 8.64 -8.40
N LEU A 149 -0.25 7.58 -7.87
CA LEU A 149 -0.87 6.55 -8.70
C LEU A 149 -2.01 7.09 -9.55
N TYR A 150 -2.83 7.98 -8.99
CA TYR A 150 -3.91 8.61 -9.73
C TYR A 150 -3.38 9.46 -10.88
N GLN A 151 -2.44 10.37 -10.61
CA GLN A 151 -1.87 11.26 -11.62
C GLN A 151 -1.08 10.49 -12.69
N PHE A 152 -0.27 9.51 -12.26
CA PHE A 152 0.55 8.70 -13.17
C PHE A 152 -0.31 7.81 -14.07
N THR A 153 -1.40 7.23 -13.56
CA THR A 153 -2.30 6.39 -14.37
C THR A 153 -3.11 7.23 -15.38
N LEU A 154 -3.46 8.46 -15.01
CA LEU A 154 -4.21 9.38 -15.87
C LEU A 154 -3.35 9.92 -17.01
N ASP A 155 -2.14 10.37 -16.70
CA ASP A 155 -1.17 10.85 -17.68
C ASP A 155 0.27 10.50 -17.26
N PRO A 156 0.78 9.33 -17.70
CA PRO A 156 2.12 8.89 -17.35
C PRO A 156 3.22 9.86 -17.80
N ASN A 157 3.05 10.50 -18.96
CA ASN A 157 4.07 11.38 -19.56
C ASN A 157 4.17 12.73 -18.84
N LYS A 158 3.09 13.19 -18.21
CA LYS A 158 3.10 14.38 -17.36
C LYS A 158 3.90 14.16 -16.08
N VAL A 159 3.82 12.95 -15.50
CA VAL A 159 4.53 12.62 -14.25
C VAL A 159 5.98 12.16 -14.53
N ILE A 160 6.18 11.31 -15.53
CA ILE A 160 7.51 10.87 -15.98
C ILE A 160 7.66 11.19 -17.47
N PRO A 161 8.34 12.30 -17.82
CA PRO A 161 8.57 12.66 -19.22
C PRO A 161 9.32 11.56 -19.97
N GLY A 162 8.77 11.13 -21.11
CA GLY A 162 9.38 10.12 -21.97
C GLY A 162 9.18 8.68 -21.48
N THR A 163 8.25 8.44 -20.56
CA THR A 163 7.86 7.08 -20.17
C THR A 163 7.26 6.32 -21.36
N SER A 164 7.58 5.03 -21.46
CA SER A 164 7.03 4.15 -22.50
C SER A 164 5.60 3.69 -22.19
N MET A 165 5.09 3.98 -20.98
CA MET A 165 3.70 3.69 -20.64
C MET A 165 2.77 4.61 -21.43
N PRO A 166 1.86 4.07 -22.27
CA PRO A 166 0.95 4.89 -23.04
C PRO A 166 -0.11 5.53 -22.14
N ARG A 167 -0.69 6.63 -22.60
CA ARG A 167 -1.86 7.22 -21.97
C ARG A 167 -3.08 6.34 -22.30
N LEU A 168 -3.61 5.65 -21.29
CA LEU A 168 -4.73 4.71 -21.44
C LEU A 168 -6.11 5.37 -21.28
N PHE A 169 -6.17 6.47 -20.54
CA PHE A 169 -7.40 7.17 -20.21
C PHE A 169 -7.35 8.60 -20.76
N MET A 170 -8.38 9.00 -21.52
CA MET A 170 -8.46 10.30 -22.18
C MET A 170 -9.70 11.06 -21.70
N PRO A 171 -9.59 11.85 -20.60
CA PRO A 171 -10.68 12.67 -20.07
C PRO A 171 -11.29 13.65 -21.08
N GLU A 172 -10.53 14.00 -22.11
CA GLU A 172 -11.00 14.87 -23.20
C GLU A 172 -12.13 14.23 -24.00
N TYR A 173 -12.18 12.89 -24.06
CA TYR A 173 -13.17 12.11 -24.81
C TYR A 173 -14.10 11.28 -23.92
N ASP A 174 -13.61 10.79 -22.79
CA ASP A 174 -14.35 9.98 -21.82
C ASP A 174 -14.47 10.73 -20.49
N LYS A 175 -15.68 11.24 -20.21
CA LYS A 175 -15.98 11.98 -18.98
C LYS A 175 -15.82 11.12 -17.71
N GLU A 176 -15.88 9.79 -17.84
CA GLU A 176 -15.73 8.87 -16.72
C GLU A 176 -14.28 8.42 -16.52
N ALA A 177 -13.35 8.85 -17.36
CA ALA A 177 -11.95 8.43 -17.32
C ALA A 177 -11.31 8.64 -15.94
N THR A 178 -11.55 9.80 -15.32
CA THR A 178 -11.03 10.15 -14.00
C THR A 178 -11.57 9.23 -12.91
N GLN A 179 -12.87 8.90 -12.97
CA GLN A 179 -13.51 7.97 -12.04
C GLN A 179 -12.99 6.54 -12.25
N LYS A 180 -12.82 6.09 -13.50
CA LYS A 180 -12.23 4.77 -13.82
C LYS A 180 -10.81 4.64 -13.25
N VAL A 181 -9.98 5.67 -13.40
CA VAL A 181 -8.65 5.72 -12.79
C VAL A 181 -8.73 5.64 -11.27
N ALA A 182 -9.62 6.43 -10.63
CA ALA A 182 -9.80 6.38 -9.18
C ALA A 182 -10.22 4.98 -8.70
N LYS A 183 -11.12 4.29 -9.43
CA LYS A 183 -11.53 2.92 -9.12
C LYS A 183 -10.37 1.92 -9.26
N ILE A 184 -9.52 2.06 -10.27
CA ILE A 184 -8.30 1.23 -10.41
C ILE A 184 -7.37 1.43 -9.21
N VAL A 185 -7.15 2.68 -8.78
CA VAL A 185 -6.35 2.98 -7.59
C VAL A 185 -7.00 2.46 -6.31
N ALA A 186 -8.33 2.53 -6.20
CA ALA A 186 -9.11 1.93 -5.12
C ALA A 186 -8.90 0.41 -5.04
N TYR A 187 -8.87 -0.26 -6.19
CA TYR A 187 -8.55 -1.68 -6.27
C TYR A 187 -7.11 -1.96 -5.85
N MET A 188 -6.11 -1.23 -6.36
CA MET A 188 -4.71 -1.41 -5.96
C MET A 188 -4.51 -1.22 -4.45
N ARG A 189 -5.23 -0.26 -3.87
CA ARG A 189 -5.29 -0.09 -2.41
C ARG A 189 -5.86 -1.32 -1.72
N SER A 190 -7.00 -1.84 -2.19
CA SER A 190 -7.68 -2.98 -1.55
C SER A 190 -6.81 -4.24 -1.50
N VAL A 191 -5.83 -4.38 -2.40
CA VAL A 191 -4.86 -5.48 -2.39
C VAL A 191 -3.72 -5.22 -1.39
N SER A 192 -3.37 -3.96 -1.16
CA SER A 192 -2.22 -3.56 -0.34
C SER A 192 -2.56 -3.27 1.12
N GLU A 193 -3.76 -2.76 1.40
CA GLU A 193 -4.21 -2.40 2.73
C GLU A 193 -5.22 -3.41 3.30
N PRO A 194 -5.26 -3.59 4.64
CA PRO A 194 -6.31 -4.38 5.27
C PRO A 194 -7.70 -3.82 5.00
N SER A 195 -8.72 -4.67 5.08
CA SER A 195 -10.11 -4.25 5.00
C SER A 195 -10.44 -3.20 6.08
N PRO A 196 -11.44 -2.33 5.87
CA PRO A 196 -11.82 -1.32 6.86
C PRO A 196 -12.13 -1.89 8.25
N GLY A 197 -12.77 -3.08 8.29
CA GLY A 197 -13.06 -3.79 9.54
C GLY A 197 -11.79 -4.22 10.28
N GLU A 198 -10.81 -4.80 9.58
CA GLU A 198 -9.53 -5.17 10.19
C GLU A 198 -8.70 -3.95 10.58
N LYS A 199 -8.73 -2.88 9.78
CA LYS A 199 -8.07 -1.61 10.11
C LYS A 199 -8.63 -1.03 11.42
N ALA A 200 -9.95 -1.02 11.59
CA ALA A 200 -10.60 -0.57 12.82
C ALA A 200 -10.21 -1.43 14.04
N LYS A 201 -10.17 -2.76 13.89
CA LYS A 201 -9.69 -3.67 14.96
C LYS A 201 -8.25 -3.36 15.35
N ARG A 202 -7.35 -3.17 14.38
CA ARG A 202 -5.93 -2.85 14.63
C ARG A 202 -5.76 -1.53 15.37
N THR A 203 -6.52 -0.49 14.98
CA THR A 203 -6.52 0.81 15.67
C THR A 203 -7.00 0.66 17.11
N LEU A 204 -8.10 -0.06 17.34
CA LEU A 204 -8.62 -0.30 18.69
C LEU A 204 -7.63 -1.06 19.55
N MET A 205 -7.07 -2.17 19.05
CA MET A 205 -6.07 -2.95 19.75
C MET A 205 -4.84 -2.12 20.09
N GLY A 206 -4.37 -1.28 19.15
CA GLY A 206 -3.27 -0.35 19.38
C GLY A 206 -3.54 0.62 20.54
N MET A 207 -4.72 1.25 20.54
CA MET A 207 -5.13 2.16 21.62
C MET A 207 -5.23 1.45 22.98
N VAL A 208 -5.82 0.26 23.02
CA VAL A 208 -5.94 -0.55 24.23
C VAL A 208 -4.56 -0.96 24.76
N THR A 209 -3.65 -1.40 23.89
CA THR A 209 -2.28 -1.78 24.29
C THR A 209 -1.50 -0.60 24.84
N ILE A 210 -1.57 0.58 24.21
CA ILE A 210 -0.92 1.79 24.73
C ILE A 210 -1.48 2.15 26.12
N GLY A 211 -2.82 2.12 26.27
CA GLY A 211 -3.48 2.35 27.56
C GLY A 211 -3.04 1.37 28.65
N TYR A 212 -2.96 0.08 28.32
CA TYR A 212 -2.47 -0.97 29.22
C TYR A 212 -1.05 -0.67 29.72
N PHE A 213 -0.12 -0.33 28.82
CA PHE A 213 1.26 -0.02 29.21
C PHE A 213 1.37 1.22 30.08
N LEU A 214 0.56 2.26 29.83
CA LEU A 214 0.52 3.46 30.68
C LEU A 214 0.04 3.12 32.09
N VAL A 215 -1.07 2.38 32.22
CA VAL A 215 -1.60 1.95 33.52
C VAL A 215 -0.60 1.06 34.25
N MET A 216 0.00 0.08 33.57
CA MET A 216 1.01 -0.79 34.14
C MET A 216 2.24 0.00 34.62
N GLY A 217 2.72 0.97 33.84
CA GLY A 217 3.82 1.86 34.21
C GLY A 217 3.51 2.67 35.48
N VAL A 218 2.30 3.22 35.59
CA VAL A 218 1.85 3.93 36.79
C VAL A 218 1.75 3.00 38.00
N LEU A 219 1.21 1.79 37.84
CA LEU A 219 1.12 0.80 38.92
C LEU A 219 2.49 0.39 39.45
N ILE A 220 3.46 0.15 38.55
CA ILE A 220 4.85 -0.17 38.92
C ILE A 220 5.48 1.02 39.65
N TRP A 221 5.25 2.25 39.19
CA TRP A 221 5.75 3.46 39.86
C TRP A 221 5.19 3.60 41.29
N ILE A 222 3.89 3.36 41.49
CA ILE A 222 3.24 3.36 42.81
C ILE A 222 3.78 2.22 43.68
N TYR A 223 3.90 1.01 43.14
CA TYR A 223 4.43 -0.15 43.85
C TYR A 223 5.86 0.11 44.35
N ARG A 224 6.74 0.63 43.47
CA ARG A 224 8.11 1.02 43.83
C ARG A 224 8.12 2.02 44.98
N LYS A 225 7.27 3.06 44.92
CA LYS A 225 7.18 4.08 45.97
C LYS A 225 6.78 3.46 47.32
N ARG A 226 5.79 2.56 47.34
CA ARG A 226 5.34 1.88 48.56
C ARG A 226 6.39 0.92 49.13
N LEU A 227 7.15 0.24 48.26
CA LEU A 227 8.22 -0.66 48.69
C LEU A 227 9.36 0.12 49.36
N LEU A 228 9.79 1.24 48.74
CA LEU A 228 10.84 2.10 49.30
C LEU A 228 10.45 2.66 50.67
N SER A 229 9.20 3.15 50.83
CA SER A 229 8.74 3.65 52.13
C SER A 229 8.74 2.59 53.23
N LYS A 230 8.55 1.30 52.88
CA LYS A 230 8.64 0.19 53.85
C LYS A 230 10.08 -0.13 54.26
N MET A 231 11.05 0.18 53.38
CA MET A 231 12.48 -0.03 53.63
C MET A 231 13.14 1.19 54.30
N GLY A 232 12.37 2.24 54.63
CA GLY A 232 12.89 3.45 55.29
C GLY A 232 13.57 4.45 54.35
N TYR A 233 13.32 4.35 53.04
CA TYR A 233 13.80 5.28 52.00
C TYR A 233 12.69 6.17 51.45
#